data_AF-A0A4R8FQ07-F1
#
_entry.id   AF-A0A4R8FQ07-F1
#
_cell.length_a   1.000
_cell.length_b   1.000
_cell.length_c   1.000
_cell.angle_alpha   90.00
_cell.angle_beta   90.00
_cell.angle_gamma   90.00
#
_symmetry.space_group_name_H-M   'P 1'
#
loop_
_entity.id
_entity.type
_entity.pdbx_description
1 polymer ?
#
loop_
_entity_poly.entity_id
_entity_poly.type
_entity_poly.pdbx_seq_one_letter_code
_entity_poly.pdbx_strand_id
1 'polypeptide(L)'
;MSGSHSSHGDASHGSVKSYVIGLILSIVLTIVAFGMVMTGAFSTLTTVIVIVAAAVLQLLVQLIMFLHMNTKADEGWNLMSFVFTVKILVLVIGGSLWIMHNLHMNMMLD
;
A
#
# COMPACT_ATOMS: atom_id res chain seq x y z
N MET A 1 -44.69 -28.53 26.58
CA MET A 1 -43.33 -28.93 27.03
C MET A 1 -42.41 -27.74 26.79
N SER A 2 -41.65 -27.40 27.84
CA SER A 2 -40.66 -26.32 27.91
C SER A 2 -39.59 -26.39 26.83
N GLY A 3 -39.04 -25.23 26.44
CA GLY A 3 -37.88 -25.12 25.56
C GLY A 3 -37.45 -23.68 25.29
N SER A 4 -37.12 -22.95 26.34
CA SER A 4 -36.53 -21.60 26.38
C SER A 4 -35.04 -21.56 25.99
N HIS A 5 -34.57 -20.37 25.58
CA HIS A 5 -33.16 -19.93 25.33
C HIS A 5 -32.55 -20.43 24.01
N SER A 6 -31.81 -19.65 23.21
CA SER A 6 -30.71 -18.77 23.62
C SER A 6 -30.24 -17.81 22.51
N SER A 7 -29.88 -16.60 22.95
CA SER A 7 -28.70 -15.80 22.58
C SER A 7 -28.52 -15.25 21.16
N HIS A 8 -28.58 -13.91 21.11
CA HIS A 8 -27.71 -13.02 20.34
C HIS A 8 -26.38 -13.65 19.91
N GLY A 9 -26.10 -13.58 18.61
CA GLY A 9 -24.79 -13.86 18.03
C GLY A 9 -24.57 -12.93 16.84
N ASP A 10 -23.99 -11.78 17.13
CA ASP A 10 -23.43 -10.75 16.25
C ASP A 10 -22.88 -11.33 14.93
N ALA A 11 -23.70 -11.28 13.87
CA ALA A 11 -23.32 -11.75 12.55
C ALA A 11 -22.38 -10.73 11.88
N SER A 12 -21.09 -10.87 12.17
CA SER A 12 -20.01 -10.71 11.20
C SER A 12 -20.00 -9.42 10.36
N HIS A 13 -20.06 -8.25 11.00
CA HIS A 13 -19.63 -6.97 10.41
C HIS A 13 -18.10 -6.88 10.25
N GLY A 14 -17.49 -7.86 9.57
CA GLY A 14 -16.07 -7.83 9.19
C GLY A 14 -15.72 -6.72 8.19
N SER A 15 -16.74 -6.08 7.60
CA SER A 15 -16.59 -5.00 6.64
C SER A 15 -16.20 -3.67 7.33
N VAL A 16 -17.05 -3.13 8.21
CA VAL A 16 -16.88 -1.75 8.71
C VAL A 16 -15.64 -1.58 9.57
N LYS A 17 -15.34 -2.52 10.48
CA LYS A 17 -14.13 -2.45 11.33
C LYS A 17 -12.83 -2.50 10.50
N SER A 18 -12.79 -3.32 9.44
CA SER A 18 -11.63 -3.42 8.55
C SER A 18 -11.42 -2.13 7.73
N TYR A 19 -12.51 -1.56 7.19
CA TYR A 19 -12.43 -0.27 6.50
C TYR A 19 -11.96 0.86 7.42
N VAL A 20 -12.46 0.92 8.66
CA VAL A 20 -12.07 1.93 9.65
C VAL A 20 -10.61 1.77 10.06
N ILE A 21 -10.12 0.53 10.28
CA ILE A 21 -8.72 0.32 10.66
C ILE A 21 -7.77 0.66 9.50
N GLY A 22 -8.15 0.34 8.26
CA GLY A 22 -7.40 0.71 7.06
C GLY A 22 -7.36 2.23 6.83
N LEU A 23 -8.47 2.91 7.09
CA LEU A 23 -8.55 4.37 7.05
C LEU A 23 -7.61 5.01 8.07
N ILE A 24 -7.63 4.55 9.33
CA ILE A 24 -6.73 5.07 10.37
C ILE A 24 -5.27 4.83 9.99
N LEU A 25 -4.93 3.63 9.51
CA LEU A 25 -3.57 3.30 9.11
C LEU A 25 -3.07 4.20 7.96
N SER A 26 -3.93 4.44 6.97
CA SER A 26 -3.66 5.34 5.84
C SER A 26 -3.45 6.79 6.28
N ILE A 27 -4.27 7.28 7.23
CA ILE A 27 -4.14 8.63 7.79
C ILE A 27 -2.82 8.76 8.55
N VAL A 28 -2.49 7.80 9.42
CA VAL A 28 -1.25 7.81 10.20
C VAL A 28 -0.04 7.83 9.28
N LEU A 29 -0.03 6.99 8.24
CA LEU A 29 1.08 6.92 7.30
C LEU A 29 1.25 8.23 6.50
N THR A 30 0.14 8.87 6.14
CA THR A 30 0.14 10.18 5.50
C THR A 30 0.70 11.27 6.43
N ILE A 31 0.29 11.27 7.70
CA ILE A 31 0.80 12.21 8.71
C ILE A 31 2.30 12.01 8.91
N VAL A 32 2.79 10.77 8.96
CA VAL A 32 4.24 10.49 9.08
C VAL A 32 5.00 11.01 7.87
N ALA A 33 4.51 10.77 6.64
CA ALA A 33 5.14 11.26 5.42
C ALA A 33 5.19 12.79 5.38
N PHE A 34 4.06 13.46 5.64
CA PHE A 34 3.99 14.92 5.65
C PHE A 34 4.77 15.54 6.80
N GLY A 35 4.69 14.97 8.01
CA GLY A 35 5.42 15.44 9.18
C GLY A 35 6.93 15.36 8.98
N MET A 36 7.43 14.32 8.33
CA MET A 36 8.85 14.22 8.00
C MET A 36 9.30 15.31 7.01
N VAL A 37 8.46 15.63 6.01
CA VAL A 37 8.77 16.70 5.05
C VAL A 37 8.69 18.08 5.68
N MET A 38 7.65 18.35 6.48
CA MET A 38 7.42 19.66 7.08
C MET A 38 8.44 20.03 8.15
N THR A 39 8.96 19.04 8.89
CA THR A 39 9.99 19.29 9.90
C THR A 39 11.34 19.64 9.28
N GLY A 40 11.61 19.19 8.05
CA GLY A 40 12.85 19.48 7.32
C GLY A 40 14.13 19.09 8.06
N ALA A 41 14.04 18.30 9.13
CA ALA A 41 15.13 18.03 10.07
C ALA A 41 16.14 17.00 9.54
N PHE A 42 15.82 16.34 8.42
CA PHE A 42 16.62 15.27 7.83
C PHE A 42 17.24 15.71 6.50
N SER A 43 18.37 15.09 6.15
CA SER A 43 19.01 15.25 4.84
C SER A 43 18.02 14.98 3.71
N THR A 44 18.12 15.72 2.61
CA THR A 44 17.28 15.59 1.40
C THR A 44 17.18 14.13 0.96
N LEU A 45 18.28 13.39 1.00
CA LEU A 45 18.32 11.97 0.61
C LEU A 45 17.49 11.09 1.55
N THR A 46 17.62 11.31 2.87
CA THR A 46 16.84 10.58 3.88
C THR A 46 15.35 10.87 3.73
N THR A 47 14.99 12.14 3.54
CA THR A 47 13.59 12.58 3.33
C THR A 47 12.99 11.91 2.09
N VAL A 48 13.71 11.90 0.96
CA VAL A 48 13.25 11.24 -0.28
C VAL A 48 13.03 9.74 -0.08
N ILE A 49 13.97 9.04 0.56
CA ILE A 49 13.83 7.59 0.81
C ILE A 49 12.58 7.29 1.63
N VAL A 50 12.33 8.06 2.70
CA VAL A 50 11.18 7.79 3.55
C VAL A 50 9.87 8.14 2.86
N ILE A 51 9.80 9.22 2.08
CA ILE A 51 8.59 9.53 1.28
C ILE A 51 8.29 8.38 0.32
N VAL A 52 9.30 7.87 -0.39
CA VAL A 52 9.13 6.76 -1.33
C VAL A 52 8.66 5.50 -0.59
N ALA A 53 9.27 5.18 0.55
CA ALA A 53 8.85 4.05 1.37
C ALA A 53 7.40 4.20 1.88
N ALA A 54 7.05 5.40 2.37
CA ALA A 54 5.69 5.71 2.81
C ALA A 54 4.68 5.63 1.65
N ALA A 55 5.04 6.09 0.45
CA ALA A 55 4.19 5.99 -0.73
C ALA A 55 3.92 4.52 -1.14
N VAL A 56 4.95 3.67 -1.10
CA VAL A 56 4.80 2.23 -1.37
C VAL A 56 3.92 1.57 -0.32
N LEU A 57 4.18 1.83 0.97
CA LEU A 57 3.36 1.31 2.06
C LEU A 57 1.91 1.79 1.96
N GLN A 58 1.69 3.05 1.57
CA GLN A 58 0.35 3.62 1.38
C GLN A 58 -0.41 2.91 0.26
N LEU A 59 0.27 2.64 -0.86
CA LEU A 59 -0.28 1.86 -1.97
C LEU A 59 -0.68 0.45 -1.51
N LEU A 60 0.15 -0.21 -0.70
CA LEU A 60 -0.19 -1.53 -0.15
C LEU A 60 -1.40 -1.49 0.80
N VAL A 61 -1.48 -0.50 1.70
CA VAL A 61 -2.62 -0.33 2.60
C VAL A 61 -3.92 -0.15 1.80
N GLN A 62 -3.89 0.66 0.75
CA GLN A 62 -5.04 0.88 -0.11
C GLN A 62 -5.49 -0.41 -0.82
N LEU A 63 -4.54 -1.20 -1.34
CA LEU A 63 -4.82 -2.43 -2.07
C LEU A 63 -5.35 -3.55 -1.15
N ILE A 64 -4.85 -3.64 0.08
CA ILE A 64 -5.28 -4.67 1.04
C ILE A 64 -6.61 -4.28 1.70
N MET A 65 -6.72 -3.05 2.20
CA MET A 65 -7.83 -2.64 3.08
C MET A 65 -9.04 -2.08 2.33
N PHE A 66 -8.82 -1.33 1.23
CA PHE A 66 -9.91 -0.74 0.45
C PHE A 66 -10.32 -1.60 -0.74
N LEU A 67 -9.34 -2.09 -1.50
CA LEU A 67 -9.62 -2.98 -2.64
C LEU A 67 -9.92 -4.43 -2.20
N HIS A 68 -9.96 -4.68 -0.89
CA HIS A 68 -10.38 -5.93 -0.25
C HIS A 68 -9.95 -7.14 -1.07
N MET A 69 -8.67 -7.17 -1.47
CA MET A 69 -8.12 -8.22 -2.31
C MET A 69 -8.38 -9.54 -1.59
N ASN A 70 -9.41 -10.24 -2.06
CA ASN A 70 -9.98 -11.31 -1.28
C ASN A 70 -8.99 -12.47 -1.34
N THR A 71 -8.25 -12.68 -0.25
CA THR A 71 -7.35 -13.82 -0.07
C THR A 71 -8.10 -15.15 -0.06
N LYS A 72 -9.45 -15.12 -0.11
CA LYS A 72 -10.33 -16.29 -0.14
C LYS A 72 -11.08 -16.49 -1.48
N ALA A 73 -11.09 -15.54 -2.40
CA ALA A 73 -11.68 -15.80 -3.72
C ALA A 73 -10.60 -16.43 -4.61
N ASP A 74 -10.70 -17.75 -4.79
CA ASP A 74 -9.82 -18.62 -5.58
C ASP A 74 -8.35 -18.68 -5.14
N GLU A 75 -8.10 -19.49 -4.10
CA GLU A 75 -6.99 -20.45 -4.03
C GLU A 75 -5.62 -19.97 -4.56
N GLY A 76 -5.20 -18.76 -4.17
CA GLY A 76 -3.87 -18.21 -4.45
C GLY A 76 -3.67 -17.53 -5.81
N TRP A 77 -4.61 -17.62 -6.75
CA TRP A 77 -4.47 -17.01 -8.08
C TRP A 77 -4.44 -15.47 -8.01
N ASN A 78 -5.27 -14.87 -7.16
CA ASN A 78 -5.29 -13.41 -6.99
C ASN A 78 -3.96 -12.88 -6.39
N LEU A 79 -3.37 -13.62 -5.44
CA LEU A 79 -2.07 -13.26 -4.86
C LEU A 79 -0.94 -13.42 -5.89
N MET A 80 -0.97 -14.48 -6.70
CA MET A 80 0.00 -14.69 -7.78
C MET A 80 -0.08 -13.58 -8.83
N SER A 81 -1.28 -13.23 -9.28
CA SER A 81 -1.50 -12.11 -10.20
C SER A 81 -1.02 -10.79 -9.61
N PHE A 82 -1.27 -10.54 -8.32
CA PHE A 82 -0.80 -9.34 -7.64
C PHE A 82 0.73 -9.23 -7.57
N VAL A 83 1.41 -10.30 -7.14
CA VAL A 83 2.88 -10.33 -7.09
C VAL A 83 3.47 -10.14 -8.48
N PHE A 84 2.85 -10.74 -9.50
CA PHE A 84 3.24 -10.55 -10.89
C PHE A 84 3.09 -9.08 -11.34
N THR A 85 1.96 -8.43 -11.05
CA THR A 85 1.75 -7.01 -11.34
C THR A 85 2.77 -6.12 -10.62
N VAL A 86 3.06 -6.38 -9.34
CA VAL A 86 4.07 -5.63 -8.57
C VAL A 86 5.47 -5.80 -9.18
N LYS A 87 5.84 -7.03 -9.59
CA LYS A 87 7.11 -7.30 -10.27
C LYS A 87 7.24 -6.51 -11.57
N ILE A 88 6.19 -6.51 -12.40
CA ILE A 88 6.14 -5.72 -13.64
C ILE A 88 6.27 -4.23 -13.32
N LEU A 89 5.54 -3.74 -12.32
CA LEU A 89 5.57 -2.33 -11.93
C LEU A 89 6.99 -1.88 -11.53
N VAL A 90 7.68 -2.68 -10.72
CA VAL A 90 9.08 -2.43 -10.33
C VAL A 90 10.01 -2.44 -11.54
N LEU A 91 9.84 -3.40 -12.46
CA LEU A 91 10.64 -3.50 -13.67
C LEU A 91 10.42 -2.28 -14.58
N VAL A 92 9.17 -1.87 -14.80
CA VAL A 92 8.83 -0.73 -15.66
C VAL A 92 9.31 0.58 -15.06
N ILE A 93 9.07 0.83 -13.78
CA ILE A 93 9.50 2.08 -13.11
C ILE A 93 11.02 2.13 -13.03
N GLY A 94 11.66 1.06 -12.52
CA GLY A 94 13.11 0.99 -12.39
C GLY A 94 13.81 1.04 -13.75
N GLY A 95 13.31 0.29 -14.72
CA GLY A 95 13.80 0.28 -16.10
C GLY A 95 13.62 1.63 -16.78
N SER A 96 12.47 2.29 -16.62
CA SER A 96 12.21 3.61 -17.18
C SER A 96 13.15 4.67 -16.59
N LEU A 97 13.31 4.71 -15.26
CA LEU A 97 14.25 5.62 -14.61
C LEU A 97 15.69 5.37 -15.07
N TRP A 98 16.10 4.10 -15.17
CA TRP A 98 17.42 3.73 -15.67
C TRP A 98 17.64 4.19 -17.11
N ILE A 99 16.69 3.90 -18.01
CA ILE A 99 16.77 4.26 -19.42
C ILE A 99 16.84 5.78 -19.57
N MET A 100 15.97 6.52 -18.87
CA MET A 100 15.95 7.98 -18.91
C MET A 100 17.24 8.59 -18.36
N HIS A 101 17.78 8.05 -17.26
CA HIS A 101 19.06 8.48 -16.71
C HIS A 101 20.21 8.22 -17.69
N ASN A 102 20.27 7.02 -18.28
CA ASN A 102 21.29 6.67 -19.26
C ASN A 102 21.19 7.51 -20.54
N LEU A 103 19.97 7.76 -21.03
CA LEU A 103 19.73 8.61 -22.19
C LEU A 103 20.13 10.07 -21.90
N HIS A 104 19.78 10.60 -20.73
CA HIS A 104 20.18 11.94 -20.30
C HIS A 104 21.71 12.09 -20.26
N MET A 105 22.40 11.13 -19.64
CA MET A 105 23.87 11.13 -19.60
C MET A 105 24.48 11.02 -21.00
N ASN A 106 23.87 10.28 -21.91
CA ASN A 106 24.40 10.08 -23.27
C ASN A 106 24.00 11.19 -24.26
N MET A 107 22.97 11.99 -23.97
CA MET A 107 22.51 13.10 -24.82
C MET A 107 22.91 14.48 -24.29
N MET A 108 23.42 14.58 -23.06
CA MET A 108 24.01 15.81 -22.51
C MET A 108 25.55 15.82 -22.57
N LEU A 109 26.17 14.84 -23.24
CA LEU A 109 27.60 14.88 -23.57
C LEU A 109 27.84 15.80 -24.77
N ASP A 110 27.64 17.11 -24.57
CA ASP A 110 28.24 18.22 -25.34
C ASP A 110 28.80 19.26 -24.36
#